data_AF-A0A2E2T8L5-F1
#
_entry.id   AF-A0A2E2T8L5-F1
#
_cell.length_a   1.000
_cell.length_b   1.000
_cell.length_c   1.000
_cell.angle_alpha   90.00
_cell.angle_beta   90.00
_cell.angle_gamma   90.00
#
_symmetry.space_group_name_H-M   'P 1'
#
loop_
_entity.id
_entity.type
_entity.pdbx_description
1 polymer ?
#
loop_
_entity_poly.entity_id
_entity_poly.type
_entity_poly.pdbx_seq_one_letter_code
_entity_poly.pdbx_strand_id
1 'polypeptide(L)'
;MVTGLSLAIAGGMTSCKKEGCTDSAATNYDEKAKKDDGSCILPTPDPVGPTQGAETKTGKISADETWTSNIIYTLNGKVIVESGATLTIEAGTIIKGAEGQLASASALVVAQGGKLMAEGTAEKPIIFTSVLDNITYDQKVGTNLKKTDNEKWGGVVILGKAKSSTENGDTEGNIEGIPASDGYGKYGGADDADNSGIMSYVSIRHGGISIGEGNELNALTLGGVGNGTKISNIEIYATLDDGIECFGGSVDISDALVFYQGDDGIDLDQNYSGTISGFAVIQGDGIGTDEALEVDGPEGSTYTTGKFTLTNGICKTEGAKGTPGDFKSGAQGNVTNVTFMYTGADKKAIKFRTKFDDATACNHKSDAYKNLIDGNLTFTGVKSDADIDVYDGDNNDPAICTQQLTDALASGKAKVVISGSGSSYDYKTKFSWGAAANNGELN
;
A
#
# COMPACT_ATOMS: atom_id res chain seq x y z
N MET A 1 -110.77 18.63 33.96
CA MET A 1 -109.64 18.18 34.82
C MET A 1 -109.13 16.88 34.21
N VAL A 2 -107.92 16.69 33.72
CA VAL A 2 -106.63 17.36 33.86
C VAL A 2 -105.97 17.32 32.45
N THR A 3 -105.49 18.44 31.94
CA THR A 3 -104.68 18.51 30.72
C THR A 3 -103.22 18.20 31.06
N GLY A 4 -102.70 17.06 30.60
CA GLY A 4 -101.30 16.69 30.69
C GLY A 4 -100.52 17.27 29.50
N LEU A 5 -99.54 18.12 29.80
CA LEU A 5 -98.60 18.69 28.82
C LEU A 5 -97.26 17.95 28.99
N SER A 6 -96.91 17.08 28.04
CA SER A 6 -95.62 16.38 28.00
C SER A 6 -94.58 17.26 27.32
N LEU A 7 -93.53 17.62 28.06
CA LEU A 7 -92.36 18.36 27.59
C LEU A 7 -91.26 17.36 27.22
N ALA A 8 -90.99 17.17 25.93
CA ALA A 8 -89.88 16.36 25.44
C ALA A 8 -88.64 17.24 25.22
N ILE A 9 -87.56 16.96 25.97
CA ILE A 9 -86.25 17.58 25.79
C ILE A 9 -85.46 16.71 24.81
N ALA A 10 -85.18 17.23 23.62
CA ALA A 10 -84.28 16.61 22.64
C ALA A 10 -82.84 17.07 22.91
N GLY A 11 -82.02 16.21 23.51
CA GLY A 11 -80.57 16.41 23.61
C GLY A 11 -79.89 16.10 22.28
N GLY A 12 -79.38 17.12 21.61
CA GLY A 12 -78.53 16.95 20.42
C GLY A 12 -77.16 16.40 20.81
N MET A 13 -76.83 15.20 20.34
CA MET A 13 -75.47 14.66 20.44
C MET A 13 -74.59 15.37 19.41
N THR A 14 -73.82 16.37 19.83
CA THR A 14 -72.69 16.86 19.04
C THR A 14 -71.62 15.77 19.02
N SER A 15 -71.54 15.03 17.91
CA SER A 15 -70.43 14.12 17.64
C SER A 15 -69.13 14.92 17.67
N CYS A 16 -68.31 14.74 18.71
CA CYS A 16 -66.95 15.26 18.74
C CYS A 16 -66.19 14.60 17.60
N LYS A 17 -65.92 15.36 16.53
CA LYS A 17 -65.01 14.91 15.48
C LYS A 17 -63.64 14.72 16.12
N LYS A 18 -63.10 13.51 16.02
CA LYS A 18 -61.75 13.21 16.49
C LYS A 18 -60.77 14.14 15.75
N GLU A 19 -60.01 14.90 16.51
CA GLU A 19 -58.96 15.78 16.01
C GLU A 19 -57.62 15.01 15.97
N GLY A 20 -56.77 15.34 15.02
CA GLY A 20 -55.48 14.70 14.77
C GLY A 20 -54.96 15.04 13.37
N CYS A 21 -53.71 14.71 13.06
CA CYS A 21 -53.13 15.02 11.76
C CYS A 21 -53.91 14.36 10.61
N THR A 22 -54.42 15.18 9.69
CA THR A 22 -55.16 14.70 8.51
C THR A 22 -54.33 14.61 7.22
N ASP A 23 -53.05 14.98 7.26
CA ASP A 23 -52.15 14.89 6.11
C ASP A 23 -51.56 13.49 5.98
N SER A 24 -51.93 12.78 4.90
CA SER A 24 -51.44 11.43 4.61
C SER A 24 -49.94 11.34 4.36
N ALA A 25 -49.27 12.47 4.11
CA ALA A 25 -47.82 12.54 3.96
C ALA A 25 -47.08 12.69 5.30
N ALA A 26 -47.78 12.98 6.40
CA ALA A 26 -47.16 13.13 7.71
C ALA A 26 -46.87 11.78 8.38
N THR A 27 -45.75 11.71 9.10
CA THR A 27 -45.31 10.55 9.87
C THR A 27 -46.27 10.16 11.00
N ASN A 28 -47.10 11.10 11.47
CA ASN A 28 -48.11 10.91 12.50
C ASN A 28 -49.55 11.04 11.96
N TYR A 29 -49.78 10.76 10.68
CA TYR A 29 -51.11 10.74 10.07
C TYR A 29 -52.10 9.83 10.83
N ASP A 30 -53.29 10.35 11.13
CA ASP A 30 -54.38 9.61 11.77
C ASP A 30 -55.61 9.51 10.84
N GLU A 31 -55.81 8.34 10.23
CA GLU A 31 -56.95 8.05 9.34
C GLU A 31 -58.34 8.28 9.99
N LYS A 32 -58.41 8.26 11.33
CA LYS A 32 -59.64 8.44 12.10
C LYS A 32 -59.89 9.92 12.43
N ALA A 33 -58.89 10.79 12.26
CA ALA A 33 -59.08 12.22 12.41
C ALA A 33 -60.00 12.74 11.30
N LYS A 34 -60.99 13.54 11.68
CA LYS A 34 -61.93 14.20 10.75
C LYS A 34 -61.78 15.72 10.74
N LYS A 35 -60.85 16.23 11.54
CA LYS A 35 -60.48 17.64 11.64
C LYS A 35 -59.01 17.71 12.02
N ASP A 36 -58.24 18.47 11.24
CA ASP A 36 -56.83 18.71 11.53
C ASP A 36 -56.68 19.54 12.81
N ASP A 37 -55.78 19.12 13.69
CA ASP A 37 -55.37 19.86 14.89
C ASP A 37 -54.03 20.60 14.71
N GLY A 38 -53.44 20.54 13.52
CA GLY A 38 -52.14 21.15 13.23
C GLY A 38 -50.95 20.36 13.79
N SER A 39 -51.15 19.12 14.23
CA SER A 39 -50.09 18.27 14.77
C SER A 39 -49.23 17.58 13.70
N CYS A 40 -49.50 17.76 12.41
CA CYS A 40 -48.82 17.02 11.35
C CYS A 40 -47.29 17.21 11.35
N ILE A 41 -46.57 16.10 11.49
CA ILE A 41 -45.12 16.00 11.40
C ILE A 41 -44.80 15.47 10.01
N LEU A 42 -44.53 16.39 9.08
CA LEU A 42 -44.05 16.01 7.76
C LEU A 42 -42.66 15.38 7.86
N PRO A 43 -42.34 14.33 7.09
CA PRO A 43 -40.99 13.85 6.99
C PRO A 43 -40.11 15.01 6.52
N THR A 44 -39.07 15.33 7.29
CA THR A 44 -37.99 16.18 6.79
C THR A 44 -37.36 15.46 5.60
N PRO A 45 -37.06 16.17 4.48
CA PRO A 45 -36.21 15.57 3.46
C PRO A 45 -34.97 15.02 4.15
N ASP A 46 -34.59 13.78 3.87
CA ASP A 46 -33.28 13.27 4.29
C ASP A 46 -32.24 14.30 3.89
N PRO A 47 -31.22 14.59 4.73
CA PRO A 47 -30.14 15.46 4.32
C PRO A 47 -29.61 14.93 3.00
N VAL A 48 -29.81 15.71 1.93
CA VAL A 48 -29.27 15.39 0.61
C VAL A 48 -27.77 15.29 0.85
N GLY A 49 -27.24 14.06 0.84
CA GLY A 49 -25.80 13.84 0.90
C GLY A 49 -25.13 14.69 -0.18
N PRO A 50 -23.83 15.02 -0.02
CA PRO A 50 -23.13 15.78 -1.05
C PRO A 50 -23.35 15.10 -2.41
N THR A 51 -23.68 15.90 -3.44
CA THR A 51 -23.97 15.36 -4.77
C THR A 51 -22.76 14.56 -5.25
N GLN A 52 -22.99 13.26 -5.48
CA GLN A 52 -21.99 12.33 -5.99
C GLN A 52 -21.67 12.68 -7.45
N GLY A 53 -20.38 12.76 -7.80
CA GLY A 53 -19.91 13.16 -9.13
C GLY A 53 -18.71 12.36 -9.63
N ALA A 54 -18.44 12.40 -10.92
CA ALA A 54 -17.24 11.75 -11.48
C ALA A 54 -16.39 12.78 -12.21
N GLU A 55 -15.07 12.69 -12.05
CA GLU A 55 -14.12 13.58 -12.73
C GLU A 55 -12.94 12.77 -13.30
N THR A 56 -12.49 13.12 -14.51
CA THR A 56 -11.26 12.57 -15.09
C THR A 56 -10.12 13.57 -14.94
N LYS A 57 -8.98 13.11 -14.43
CA LYS A 57 -7.74 13.87 -14.29
C LYS A 57 -6.71 13.37 -15.31
N THR A 58 -6.00 14.32 -15.94
CA THR A 58 -4.96 14.05 -16.94
C THR A 58 -3.84 15.07 -16.79
N GLY A 59 -2.62 14.68 -17.16
CA GLY A 59 -1.50 15.62 -17.26
C GLY A 59 -1.07 16.20 -15.91
N LYS A 60 -0.75 17.49 -15.89
CA LYS A 60 -0.04 18.15 -14.78
C LYS A 60 -0.97 18.89 -13.84
N ILE A 61 -0.77 18.69 -12.54
CA ILE A 61 -1.29 19.51 -11.43
C ILE A 61 -0.18 20.50 -11.07
N SER A 62 -0.35 21.74 -11.54
CA SER A 62 0.67 22.82 -11.43
C SER A 62 0.35 23.86 -10.34
N ALA A 63 -0.76 23.68 -9.63
CA ALA A 63 -1.17 24.49 -8.48
C ALA A 63 -1.89 23.59 -7.47
N ASP A 64 -2.04 24.07 -6.24
CA ASP A 64 -2.70 23.32 -5.18
C ASP A 64 -4.12 22.92 -5.60
N GLU A 65 -4.45 21.65 -5.36
CA GLU A 65 -5.72 21.05 -5.73
C GLU A 65 -6.23 20.17 -4.59
N THR A 66 -7.56 20.09 -4.44
CA THR A 66 -8.21 19.20 -3.46
C THR A 66 -9.16 18.26 -4.15
N TRP A 67 -9.00 16.96 -3.89
CA TRP A 67 -9.88 15.90 -4.34
C TRP A 67 -10.80 15.49 -3.19
N THR A 68 -12.11 15.56 -3.41
CA THR A 68 -13.12 15.43 -2.36
C THR A 68 -13.83 14.08 -2.41
N SER A 69 -14.29 13.58 -1.26
CA SER A 69 -14.81 12.21 -1.17
C SER A 69 -16.17 12.00 -1.88
N ASN A 70 -16.84 13.10 -2.29
CA ASN A 70 -18.07 13.03 -3.07
C ASN A 70 -17.81 12.91 -4.59
N ILE A 71 -16.55 12.88 -5.02
CA ILE A 71 -16.16 12.67 -6.41
C ILE A 71 -15.34 11.39 -6.53
N ILE A 72 -15.72 10.52 -7.47
CA ILE A 72 -14.83 9.43 -7.91
C ILE A 72 -13.94 9.99 -9.02
N TYR A 73 -12.63 9.99 -8.77
CA TYR A 73 -11.63 10.48 -9.71
C TYR A 73 -11.15 9.35 -10.61
N THR A 74 -10.98 9.62 -11.90
CA THR A 74 -10.33 8.70 -12.85
C THR A 74 -9.02 9.30 -13.35
N LEU A 75 -7.90 8.61 -13.16
CA LEU A 75 -6.60 8.98 -13.75
C LEU A 75 -6.54 8.44 -15.18
N ASN A 76 -6.52 9.32 -16.18
CA ASN A 76 -6.35 8.91 -17.57
C ASN A 76 -4.94 9.28 -18.05
N GLY A 77 -4.08 8.25 -18.14
CA GLY A 77 -2.63 8.43 -18.26
C GLY A 77 -1.98 8.81 -16.91
N LYS A 78 -0.73 9.26 -16.98
CA LYS A 78 0.03 9.71 -15.81
C LYS A 78 -0.46 11.10 -15.40
N VAL A 79 -0.88 11.24 -14.15
CA VAL A 79 -1.24 12.52 -13.52
C VAL A 79 -0.08 12.94 -12.63
N ILE A 80 0.50 14.11 -12.91
CA ILE A 80 1.76 14.56 -12.29
C ILE A 80 1.51 15.74 -11.36
N VAL A 81 1.80 15.58 -10.07
CA VAL A 81 1.88 16.69 -9.12
C VAL A 81 3.26 17.33 -9.27
N GLU A 82 3.29 18.54 -9.83
CA GLU A 82 4.55 19.23 -10.14
C GLU A 82 5.17 19.91 -8.92
N SER A 83 6.44 20.31 -9.07
CA SER A 83 7.17 21.04 -8.04
C SER A 83 6.42 22.31 -7.61
N GLY A 84 6.21 22.46 -6.30
CA GLY A 84 5.49 23.59 -5.72
C GLY A 84 3.98 23.45 -5.67
N ALA A 85 3.39 22.39 -6.24
CA ALA A 85 1.98 22.07 -6.11
C ALA A 85 1.74 21.05 -4.97
N THR A 86 0.61 21.19 -4.29
CA THR A 86 0.12 20.24 -3.29
C THR A 86 -1.20 19.63 -3.75
N LEU A 87 -1.24 18.32 -3.90
CA LEU A 87 -2.49 17.58 -4.06
C LEU A 87 -2.98 17.11 -2.69
N THR A 88 -4.15 17.59 -2.27
CA THR A 88 -4.84 17.13 -1.07
C THR A 88 -5.96 16.17 -1.45
N ILE A 89 -6.04 15.00 -0.81
CA ILE A 89 -7.08 14.00 -1.04
C ILE A 89 -7.83 13.77 0.27
N GLU A 90 -9.13 14.05 0.28
CA GLU A 90 -9.97 13.87 1.47
C GLU A 90 -10.18 12.37 1.78
N ALA A 91 -10.33 12.06 3.07
CA ALA A 91 -10.64 10.72 3.54
C ALA A 91 -11.90 10.14 2.87
N GLY A 92 -11.83 8.88 2.40
CA GLY A 92 -12.92 8.20 1.71
C GLY A 92 -12.97 8.44 0.20
N THR A 93 -12.04 9.21 -0.36
CA THR A 93 -11.97 9.41 -1.82
C THR A 93 -11.58 8.12 -2.53
N ILE A 94 -12.27 7.83 -3.63
CA ILE A 94 -11.96 6.72 -4.54
C ILE A 94 -11.32 7.30 -5.80
N ILE A 95 -10.14 6.79 -6.15
CA ILE A 95 -9.36 7.15 -7.33
C ILE A 95 -9.17 5.89 -8.17
N LYS A 96 -9.48 5.98 -9.47
CA LYS A 96 -9.43 4.86 -10.40
C LYS A 96 -8.44 5.12 -11.53
N GLY A 97 -7.44 4.26 -11.71
CA GLY A 97 -6.60 4.25 -12.89
C GLY A 97 -7.39 3.76 -14.11
N ALA A 98 -7.37 4.53 -15.20
CA ALA A 98 -7.90 4.09 -16.49
C ALA A 98 -7.02 2.98 -17.08
N GLU A 99 -7.62 2.09 -17.87
CA GLU A 99 -6.89 1.09 -18.62
C GLU A 99 -5.85 1.75 -19.54
N GLY A 100 -4.67 1.14 -19.62
CA GLY A 100 -3.55 1.60 -20.43
C GLY A 100 -2.40 0.64 -20.22
N GLN A 101 -1.55 0.48 -21.23
CA GLN A 101 -0.43 -0.45 -21.23
C GLN A 101 0.83 0.26 -21.70
N LEU A 102 1.99 -0.26 -21.31
CA LEU A 102 3.29 0.35 -21.60
C LEU A 102 3.28 1.86 -21.22
N ALA A 103 3.86 2.73 -22.04
CA ALA A 103 3.88 4.17 -21.80
C ALA A 103 2.51 4.82 -21.53
N SER A 104 1.40 4.21 -21.99
CA SER A 104 0.03 4.72 -21.80
C SER A 104 -0.58 4.34 -20.45
N ALA A 105 0.11 3.56 -19.63
CA ALA A 105 -0.35 3.20 -18.29
C ALA A 105 -0.69 4.44 -17.44
N SER A 106 -1.82 4.38 -16.74
CA SER A 106 -2.24 5.41 -15.79
C SER A 106 -1.53 5.27 -14.45
N ALA A 107 -1.13 6.38 -13.84
CA ALA A 107 -0.48 6.41 -12.54
C ALA A 107 -0.63 7.80 -11.91
N LEU A 108 -0.50 7.89 -10.59
CA LEU A 108 -0.30 9.16 -9.90
C LEU A 108 1.20 9.32 -9.64
N VAL A 109 1.80 10.42 -10.11
CA VAL A 109 3.23 10.69 -9.93
C VAL A 109 3.38 12.01 -9.17
N VAL A 110 4.01 11.95 -7.99
CA VAL A 110 4.42 13.13 -7.23
C VAL A 110 5.89 13.40 -7.58
N ALA A 111 6.13 14.34 -8.48
CA ALA A 111 7.47 14.68 -8.91
C ALA A 111 8.22 15.45 -7.81
N GLN A 112 9.56 15.52 -7.89
CA GLN A 112 10.39 16.21 -6.90
C GLN A 112 9.89 17.63 -6.55
N GLY A 113 9.62 17.84 -5.26
CA GLY A 113 9.13 19.10 -4.71
C GLY A 113 7.62 19.33 -4.85
N GLY A 114 6.88 18.40 -5.47
CA GLY A 114 5.43 18.29 -5.30
C GLY A 114 5.09 17.65 -3.96
N LYS A 115 3.84 17.79 -3.52
CA LYS A 115 3.36 17.20 -2.26
C LYS A 115 2.04 16.47 -2.43
N LEU A 116 1.91 15.34 -1.73
CA LEU A 116 0.67 14.59 -1.60
C LEU A 116 0.21 14.60 -0.14
N MET A 117 -1.01 15.08 0.11
CA MET A 117 -1.66 15.06 1.42
C MET A 117 -2.85 14.12 1.35
N ALA A 118 -2.62 12.82 1.56
CA ALA A 118 -3.62 11.75 1.52
C ALA A 118 -3.81 11.15 2.92
N GLU A 119 -4.67 11.77 3.71
CA GLU A 119 -4.92 11.39 5.11
C GLU A 119 -6.32 10.79 5.26
N GLY A 120 -6.42 9.49 4.95
CA GLY A 120 -7.61 8.68 5.20
C GLY A 120 -7.81 8.35 6.68
N THR A 121 -8.82 7.52 6.96
CA THR A 121 -9.06 6.93 8.27
C THR A 121 -9.44 5.45 8.13
N ALA A 122 -9.42 4.68 9.22
CA ALA A 122 -9.89 3.29 9.19
C ALA A 122 -11.37 3.17 8.74
N GLU A 123 -12.19 4.17 9.08
CA GLU A 123 -13.60 4.22 8.67
C GLU A 123 -13.74 4.65 7.20
N LYS A 124 -12.93 5.62 6.76
CA LYS A 124 -12.94 6.20 5.42
C LYS A 124 -11.53 6.18 4.81
N PRO A 125 -11.03 5.01 4.39
CA PRO A 125 -9.72 4.93 3.76
C PRO A 125 -9.75 5.62 2.39
N ILE A 126 -8.60 6.12 1.94
CA ILE A 126 -8.45 6.56 0.55
C ILE A 126 -8.14 5.33 -0.28
N ILE A 127 -8.87 5.13 -1.39
CA ILE A 127 -8.77 3.92 -2.20
C ILE A 127 -8.27 4.30 -3.60
N PHE A 128 -7.09 3.80 -3.95
CA PHE A 128 -6.60 3.77 -5.32
C PHE A 128 -6.85 2.39 -5.91
N THR A 129 -7.53 2.32 -7.05
CA THR A 129 -7.90 1.07 -7.73
C THR A 129 -7.97 1.29 -9.24
N SER A 130 -8.54 0.36 -10.00
CA SER A 130 -8.77 0.49 -11.45
C SER A 130 -10.20 0.86 -11.79
N VAL A 131 -10.43 1.44 -12.98
CA VAL A 131 -11.76 1.59 -13.57
C VAL A 131 -12.53 0.27 -13.74
N LEU A 132 -11.80 -0.85 -13.74
CA LEU A 132 -12.38 -2.19 -13.78
C LEU A 132 -12.96 -2.64 -12.43
N ASP A 133 -12.60 -2.00 -11.32
CA ASP A 133 -13.19 -2.27 -10.01
C ASP A 133 -14.59 -1.63 -9.94
N ASN A 134 -15.61 -2.43 -9.61
CA ASN A 134 -16.99 -1.95 -9.53
C ASN A 134 -17.32 -1.21 -8.22
N ILE A 135 -16.33 -0.99 -7.34
CA ILE A 135 -16.48 -0.20 -6.12
C ILE A 135 -17.09 1.19 -6.40
N THR A 136 -18.00 1.62 -5.55
CA THR A 136 -18.64 2.94 -5.56
C THR A 136 -18.62 3.59 -4.17
N TYR A 137 -19.20 4.77 -4.02
CA TYR A 137 -19.22 5.55 -2.79
C TYR A 137 -19.61 4.73 -1.56
N ASP A 138 -19.00 5.08 -0.43
CA ASP A 138 -19.24 4.47 0.89
C ASP A 138 -18.95 2.95 0.96
N GLN A 139 -18.32 2.37 -0.07
CA GLN A 139 -17.86 0.99 -0.06
C GLN A 139 -16.36 0.91 0.26
N LYS A 140 -15.97 -0.18 0.93
CA LYS A 140 -14.56 -0.50 1.18
C LYS A 140 -13.99 -1.47 0.15
N VAL A 141 -14.81 -2.24 -0.55
CA VAL A 141 -14.42 -3.23 -1.57
C VAL A 141 -15.47 -3.30 -2.68
N GLY A 142 -15.02 -3.54 -3.91
CA GLY A 142 -15.88 -4.02 -4.99
C GLY A 142 -16.15 -5.52 -4.87
N THR A 143 -16.93 -6.08 -5.79
CA THR A 143 -17.34 -7.49 -5.79
C THR A 143 -16.78 -8.30 -6.95
N ASN A 144 -16.06 -7.68 -7.88
CA ASN A 144 -15.69 -8.30 -9.15
C ASN A 144 -14.18 -8.62 -9.28
N LEU A 145 -13.30 -7.78 -8.76
CA LEU A 145 -11.86 -8.04 -8.75
C LEU A 145 -11.46 -8.81 -7.48
N LYS A 146 -10.50 -9.71 -7.63
CA LYS A 146 -10.03 -10.65 -6.61
C LYS A 146 -8.56 -10.41 -6.30
N LYS A 147 -8.05 -11.07 -5.27
CA LYS A 147 -6.63 -11.05 -4.89
C LYS A 147 -5.64 -11.57 -5.96
N THR A 148 -6.15 -12.10 -7.08
CA THR A 148 -5.34 -12.55 -8.23
C THR A 148 -5.54 -11.68 -9.47
N ASP A 149 -6.28 -10.58 -9.36
CA ASP A 149 -6.49 -9.64 -10.48
C ASP A 149 -5.54 -8.46 -10.31
N ASN A 150 -4.41 -8.47 -11.01
CA ASN A 150 -3.40 -7.42 -10.99
C ASN A 150 -3.23 -6.77 -12.37
N GLU A 151 -2.25 -5.87 -12.53
CA GLU A 151 -1.92 -5.28 -13.83
C GLU A 151 -3.02 -4.40 -14.42
N LYS A 152 -3.78 -3.69 -13.58
CA LYS A 152 -4.94 -2.91 -14.05
C LYS A 152 -4.65 -1.41 -14.19
N TRP A 153 -3.55 -0.94 -13.60
CA TRP A 153 -3.01 0.42 -13.70
C TRP A 153 -1.62 0.48 -13.03
N GLY A 154 -0.89 1.58 -13.17
CA GLY A 154 0.52 1.69 -12.76
C GLY A 154 0.81 2.05 -11.31
N GLY A 155 -0.16 2.41 -10.47
CA GLY A 155 0.11 2.70 -9.06
C GLY A 155 0.48 4.15 -8.73
N VAL A 156 1.13 4.35 -7.58
CA VAL A 156 1.49 5.65 -7.01
C VAL A 156 3.01 5.77 -6.89
N VAL A 157 3.56 6.81 -7.51
CA VAL A 157 5.00 7.11 -7.48
C VAL A 157 5.24 8.41 -6.70
N ILE A 158 6.17 8.40 -5.75
CA ILE A 158 6.59 9.59 -5.01
C ILE A 158 8.10 9.76 -5.13
N LEU A 159 8.51 10.93 -5.61
CA LEU A 159 9.91 11.25 -5.87
C LEU A 159 10.36 12.39 -4.95
N GLY A 160 11.37 12.11 -4.14
CA GLY A 160 11.95 13.05 -3.18
C GLY A 160 13.41 13.37 -3.48
N LYS A 161 14.02 14.14 -2.58
CA LYS A 161 15.40 14.68 -2.69
C LYS A 161 16.39 14.08 -1.69
N ALA A 162 15.99 13.04 -0.97
CA ALA A 162 16.87 12.32 -0.06
C ALA A 162 17.92 11.51 -0.81
N LYS A 163 18.94 11.07 -0.09
CA LYS A 163 20.09 10.37 -0.69
C LYS A 163 19.64 9.06 -1.32
N SER A 164 20.09 8.80 -2.55
CA SER A 164 20.04 7.48 -3.18
C SER A 164 21.43 7.13 -3.70
N SER A 165 21.83 5.87 -3.57
CA SER A 165 23.10 5.36 -4.11
C SER A 165 22.85 4.72 -5.47
N THR A 166 22.52 5.54 -6.46
CA THR A 166 22.28 5.11 -7.84
C THR A 166 23.57 4.64 -8.53
N GLU A 167 23.43 3.95 -9.66
CA GLU A 167 24.55 3.58 -10.53
C GLU A 167 25.53 4.73 -10.84
N ASN A 168 26.76 4.37 -11.21
CA ASN A 168 27.86 5.28 -11.61
C ASN A 168 28.31 6.30 -10.56
N GLY A 169 27.80 6.22 -9.32
CA GLY A 169 28.10 7.19 -8.27
C GLY A 169 27.36 8.51 -8.43
N ASP A 170 26.25 8.50 -9.18
CA ASP A 170 25.37 9.65 -9.26
C ASP A 170 24.65 9.86 -7.91
N THR A 171 24.10 11.05 -7.71
CA THR A 171 23.31 11.40 -6.51
C THR A 171 21.82 11.50 -6.82
N GLU A 172 21.45 11.38 -8.09
CA GLU A 172 20.10 11.52 -8.60
C GLU A 172 19.88 10.47 -9.68
N GLY A 173 18.73 9.79 -9.63
CA GLY A 173 18.30 8.80 -10.60
C GLY A 173 17.10 9.28 -11.40
N ASN A 174 16.67 8.46 -12.35
CA ASN A 174 15.38 8.59 -13.00
C ASN A 174 14.60 7.32 -12.76
N ILE A 175 13.40 7.45 -12.21
CA ILE A 175 12.56 6.32 -11.84
C ILE A 175 12.16 5.54 -13.09
N GLU A 176 12.09 4.23 -12.94
CA GLU A 176 11.55 3.37 -13.98
C GLU A 176 10.08 3.70 -14.31
N GLY A 177 9.63 3.20 -15.45
CA GLY A 177 8.31 3.47 -16.02
C GLY A 177 8.08 4.90 -16.51
N ILE A 178 9.04 5.81 -16.30
CA ILE A 178 9.00 7.22 -16.73
C ILE A 178 10.23 7.55 -17.58
N PRO A 179 10.07 7.85 -18.88
CA PRO A 179 11.20 8.24 -19.73
C PRO A 179 11.94 9.47 -19.18
N ALA A 180 13.27 9.41 -19.11
CA ALA A 180 14.08 10.55 -18.63
C ALA A 180 13.85 11.85 -19.42
N SER A 181 13.48 11.75 -20.70
CA SER A 181 13.12 12.90 -21.54
C SER A 181 11.89 13.67 -21.08
N ASP A 182 11.02 13.03 -20.28
CA ASP A 182 9.81 13.64 -19.77
C ASP A 182 10.09 14.59 -18.59
N GLY A 183 11.23 14.40 -17.91
CA GLY A 183 11.77 15.31 -16.90
C GLY A 183 11.07 15.31 -15.54
N TYR A 184 9.97 14.58 -15.36
CA TYR A 184 9.25 14.45 -14.08
C TYR A 184 9.55 13.16 -13.31
N GLY A 185 10.38 12.26 -13.86
CA GLY A 185 10.80 10.99 -13.24
C GLY A 185 12.04 11.09 -12.34
N LYS A 186 12.63 12.28 -12.20
CA LYS A 186 13.88 12.46 -11.45
C LYS A 186 13.67 12.30 -9.93
N TYR A 187 14.56 11.59 -9.26
CA TYR A 187 14.60 11.47 -7.79
C TYR A 187 16.04 11.51 -7.25
N GLY A 188 16.18 11.54 -5.93
CA GLY A 188 17.47 11.56 -5.26
C GLY A 188 18.01 12.97 -4.99
N GLY A 189 19.07 13.06 -4.20
CA GLY A 189 19.69 14.33 -3.84
C GLY A 189 20.54 14.20 -2.59
N ALA A 190 20.50 15.21 -1.73
CA ALA A 190 21.29 15.24 -0.49
C ALA A 190 20.44 15.56 0.75
N ASP A 191 19.12 15.74 0.59
CA ASP A 191 18.23 16.23 1.63
C ASP A 191 17.40 15.10 2.24
N ASP A 192 17.97 14.41 3.21
CA ASP A 192 17.26 13.35 3.94
C ASP A 192 16.04 13.88 4.71
N ALA A 193 15.94 15.20 4.95
CA ALA A 193 14.80 15.84 5.60
C ALA A 193 13.72 16.31 4.61
N ASP A 194 13.87 16.00 3.31
CA ASP A 194 12.86 16.31 2.29
C ASP A 194 11.48 15.76 2.67
N ASN A 195 10.44 16.48 2.26
CA ASN A 195 9.07 16.20 2.67
C ASN A 195 8.12 16.28 1.47
N SER A 196 7.74 15.10 0.98
CA SER A 196 6.78 14.87 -0.11
C SER A 196 5.33 14.79 0.37
N GLY A 197 5.06 15.00 1.66
CA GLY A 197 3.73 15.08 2.25
C GLY A 197 3.39 13.94 3.22
N ILE A 198 2.14 13.48 3.19
CA ILE A 198 1.58 12.48 4.10
C ILE A 198 0.73 11.48 3.33
N MET A 199 0.92 10.19 3.62
CA MET A 199 0.00 9.11 3.27
C MET A 199 -0.39 8.36 4.54
N SER A 200 -1.68 8.32 4.86
CA SER A 200 -2.22 7.54 5.98
C SER A 200 -3.56 6.90 5.63
N TYR A 201 -3.74 5.62 5.98
CA TYR A 201 -4.96 4.84 5.68
C TYR A 201 -5.29 4.88 4.18
N VAL A 202 -4.31 4.46 3.39
CA VAL A 202 -4.39 4.39 1.93
C VAL A 202 -4.33 2.93 1.51
N SER A 203 -5.27 2.53 0.65
CA SER A 203 -5.30 1.20 0.03
C SER A 203 -5.05 1.35 -1.46
N ILE A 204 -3.97 0.75 -1.96
CA ILE A 204 -3.57 0.74 -3.37
C ILE A 204 -3.77 -0.67 -3.92
N ARG A 205 -4.65 -0.80 -4.92
CA ARG A 205 -5.18 -2.10 -5.35
C ARG A 205 -5.03 -2.32 -6.83
N HIS A 206 -4.82 -3.57 -7.23
CA HIS A 206 -4.89 -3.98 -8.63
C HIS A 206 -3.88 -3.23 -9.52
N GLY A 207 -2.84 -2.67 -8.89
CA GLY A 207 -1.79 -1.88 -9.52
C GLY A 207 -0.64 -2.75 -10.02
N GLY A 208 0.52 -2.13 -10.23
CA GLY A 208 1.63 -2.78 -10.91
C GLY A 208 1.38 -2.79 -12.42
N ILE A 209 2.36 -2.46 -13.26
CA ILE A 209 2.23 -2.67 -14.70
C ILE A 209 3.60 -2.72 -15.38
N SER A 210 3.77 -3.69 -16.29
CA SER A 210 4.99 -3.76 -17.06
C SER A 210 5.03 -2.72 -18.17
N ILE A 211 6.08 -1.89 -18.18
CA ILE A 211 6.32 -0.89 -19.22
C ILE A 211 7.31 -1.40 -20.26
N GLY A 212 8.18 -2.33 -19.88
CA GLY A 212 9.15 -3.07 -20.68
C GLY A 212 9.82 -4.14 -19.82
N GLU A 213 10.80 -4.87 -20.37
CA GLU A 213 11.58 -5.83 -19.58
C GLU A 213 12.49 -5.07 -18.59
N GLY A 214 12.28 -5.28 -17.29
CA GLY A 214 13.04 -4.60 -16.21
C GLY A 214 12.81 -3.08 -16.21
N ASN A 215 11.58 -2.68 -16.53
CA ASN A 215 11.11 -1.30 -16.47
C ASN A 215 9.61 -1.32 -16.19
N GLU A 216 9.26 -1.18 -14.93
CA GLU A 216 7.89 -1.35 -14.45
C GLU A 216 7.41 -0.12 -13.67
N LEU A 217 6.14 -0.14 -13.26
CA LEU A 217 5.63 0.75 -12.22
C LEU A 217 4.95 -0.13 -11.17
N ASN A 218 5.28 0.10 -9.90
CA ASN A 218 4.88 -0.74 -8.78
C ASN A 218 3.63 -0.20 -8.09
N ALA A 219 3.14 -0.87 -7.06
CA ALA A 219 1.96 -0.34 -6.35
C ALA A 219 2.28 1.00 -5.67
N LEU A 220 3.32 1.01 -4.85
CA LEU A 220 3.86 2.20 -4.22
C LEU A 220 5.37 2.27 -4.47
N THR A 221 5.77 3.17 -5.34
CA THR A 221 7.17 3.43 -5.67
C THR A 221 7.66 4.69 -4.96
N LEU A 222 8.75 4.58 -4.21
CA LEU A 222 9.33 5.66 -3.41
C LEU A 222 10.79 5.92 -3.84
N GLY A 223 10.99 6.89 -4.73
CA GLY A 223 12.34 7.29 -5.17
C GLY A 223 12.91 8.40 -4.31
N GLY A 224 13.98 8.15 -3.56
CA GLY A 224 14.70 9.17 -2.78
C GLY A 224 13.82 9.97 -1.82
N VAL A 225 12.79 9.36 -1.22
CA VAL A 225 11.85 10.06 -0.34
C VAL A 225 12.49 10.30 1.03
N GLY A 226 12.41 11.54 1.54
CA GLY A 226 13.00 11.95 2.81
C GLY A 226 12.14 11.65 4.04
N ASN A 227 12.79 11.61 5.21
CA ASN A 227 12.16 11.37 6.52
C ASN A 227 11.29 12.52 7.03
N GLY A 228 11.23 13.65 6.31
CA GLY A 228 10.21 14.66 6.52
C GLY A 228 8.82 14.22 6.05
N THR A 229 8.75 13.22 5.18
CA THR A 229 7.51 12.59 4.67
C THR A 229 6.97 11.58 5.68
N LYS A 230 5.64 11.48 5.81
CA LYS A 230 5.01 10.50 6.71
C LYS A 230 4.19 9.47 5.92
N ILE A 231 4.55 8.20 6.04
CA ILE A 231 3.81 7.10 5.42
C ILE A 231 3.38 6.12 6.49
N SER A 232 2.07 5.88 6.61
CA SER A 232 1.53 4.97 7.63
C SER A 232 0.24 4.29 7.21
N ASN A 233 -0.10 3.13 7.79
CA ASN A 233 -1.35 2.42 7.53
C ASN A 233 -1.59 2.25 6.01
N ILE A 234 -0.64 1.62 5.32
CA ILE A 234 -0.70 1.41 3.87
C ILE A 234 -1.07 -0.04 3.60
N GLU A 235 -2.11 -0.25 2.80
CA GLU A 235 -2.45 -1.56 2.24
C GLU A 235 -2.13 -1.59 0.75
N ILE A 236 -1.37 -2.58 0.33
CA ILE A 236 -1.20 -2.98 -1.06
C ILE A 236 -1.96 -4.28 -1.29
N TYR A 237 -2.74 -4.36 -2.36
CA TYR A 237 -3.61 -5.48 -2.64
C TYR A 237 -3.57 -5.87 -4.12
N ALA A 238 -3.14 -7.09 -4.44
CA ALA A 238 -3.17 -7.70 -5.78
C ALA A 238 -2.40 -6.89 -6.85
N THR A 239 -1.07 -6.98 -6.89
CA THR A 239 -0.23 -6.20 -7.85
C THR A 239 0.57 -7.11 -8.79
N LEU A 240 1.00 -6.59 -9.96
CA LEU A 240 1.76 -7.39 -10.94
C LEU A 240 3.23 -7.50 -10.58
N ASP A 241 3.77 -6.41 -10.10
CA ASP A 241 5.17 -6.31 -9.70
C ASP A 241 5.20 -6.08 -8.19
N ASP A 242 6.11 -5.22 -7.73
CA ASP A 242 6.31 -4.99 -6.31
C ASP A 242 5.13 -4.38 -5.57
N GLY A 243 5.07 -4.73 -4.29
CA GLY A 243 4.16 -4.13 -3.35
C GLY A 243 4.58 -2.72 -2.97
N ILE A 244 5.71 -2.60 -2.27
CA ILE A 244 6.33 -1.33 -1.92
C ILE A 244 7.79 -1.40 -2.33
N GLU A 245 8.22 -0.48 -3.17
CA GLU A 245 9.59 -0.42 -3.63
C GLU A 245 10.21 0.93 -3.30
N CYS A 246 11.42 0.90 -2.73
CA CYS A 246 12.15 2.09 -2.32
C CYS A 246 13.49 2.19 -3.05
N PHE A 247 13.64 3.17 -3.95
CA PHE A 247 14.93 3.50 -4.56
C PHE A 247 15.66 4.54 -3.72
N GLY A 248 16.49 4.06 -2.80
CA GLY A 248 17.18 4.90 -1.83
C GLY A 248 16.21 5.68 -0.94
N GLY A 249 16.67 6.78 -0.35
CA GLY A 249 15.88 7.61 0.55
C GLY A 249 15.99 7.22 2.02
N SER A 250 15.26 7.96 2.85
CA SER A 250 15.29 7.84 4.32
C SER A 250 13.91 7.86 4.97
N VAL A 251 12.83 7.88 4.17
CA VAL A 251 11.45 7.88 4.67
C VAL A 251 11.18 6.70 5.58
N ASP A 252 10.51 6.95 6.71
CA ASP A 252 10.01 5.88 7.57
C ASP A 252 8.58 5.49 7.16
N ILE A 253 8.29 4.19 7.20
CA ILE A 253 6.97 3.60 6.94
C ILE A 253 6.53 2.85 8.21
N SER A 254 5.30 3.10 8.67
CA SER A 254 4.74 2.39 9.84
C SER A 254 3.39 1.76 9.54
N ASP A 255 3.15 0.53 9.96
CA ASP A 255 1.91 -0.20 9.68
C ASP A 255 1.69 -0.36 8.16
N ALA A 256 2.36 -1.34 7.54
CA ALA A 256 2.21 -1.69 6.11
C ALA A 256 1.69 -3.13 5.92
N LEU A 257 0.78 -3.35 4.98
CA LEU A 257 0.32 -4.67 4.55
C LEU A 257 0.51 -4.76 3.05
N VAL A 258 1.32 -5.72 2.61
CA VAL A 258 1.42 -6.13 1.21
C VAL A 258 0.75 -7.48 1.08
N PHE A 259 -0.31 -7.54 0.28
CA PHE A 259 -1.15 -8.71 0.13
C PHE A 259 -1.25 -9.11 -1.33
N TYR A 260 -0.71 -10.28 -1.66
CA TYR A 260 -0.73 -10.86 -3.01
C TYR A 260 -0.08 -9.93 -4.04
N GLN A 261 1.19 -9.59 -3.87
CA GLN A 261 1.97 -8.94 -4.92
C GLN A 261 2.46 -9.96 -5.96
N GLY A 262 2.83 -9.48 -7.14
CA GLY A 262 3.18 -10.34 -8.27
C GLY A 262 4.69 -10.56 -8.42
N ASP A 263 5.53 -9.71 -7.82
CA ASP A 263 6.96 -9.95 -7.64
C ASP A 263 7.35 -9.84 -6.16
N ASP A 264 8.02 -8.77 -5.74
CA ASP A 264 8.56 -8.61 -4.39
C ASP A 264 7.67 -7.79 -3.46
N GLY A 265 7.53 -8.28 -2.23
CA GLY A 265 6.61 -7.69 -1.26
C GLY A 265 7.04 -6.29 -0.86
N ILE A 266 8.23 -6.22 -0.30
CA ILE A 266 8.94 -4.99 0.01
C ILE A 266 10.30 -5.12 -0.65
N ASP A 267 10.56 -4.26 -1.64
CA ASP A 267 11.86 -4.13 -2.27
C ASP A 267 12.56 -2.84 -1.79
N LEU A 268 13.81 -3.00 -1.36
CA LEU A 268 14.65 -1.94 -0.83
C LEU A 268 15.92 -1.86 -1.65
N ASP A 269 16.01 -0.79 -2.42
CA ASP A 269 17.01 -0.67 -3.46
C ASP A 269 17.88 0.57 -3.24
N GLN A 270 19.01 0.63 -3.95
CA GLN A 270 19.89 1.81 -3.99
C GLN A 270 20.24 2.41 -2.62
N ASN A 271 20.47 1.52 -1.64
CA ASN A 271 20.86 1.85 -0.28
C ASN A 271 19.82 2.67 0.52
N TYR A 272 18.53 2.30 0.42
CA TYR A 272 17.50 2.81 1.32
C TYR A 272 17.93 2.76 2.80
N SER A 273 17.68 3.85 3.52
CA SER A 273 18.20 4.09 4.86
C SER A 273 17.14 4.40 5.91
N GLY A 274 15.86 4.27 5.55
CA GLY A 274 14.75 4.47 6.45
C GLY A 274 14.38 3.23 7.26
N THR A 275 13.30 3.36 8.04
CA THR A 275 12.73 2.30 8.86
C THR A 275 11.34 1.90 8.37
N ILE A 276 11.12 0.61 8.13
CA ILE A 276 9.79 0.03 7.98
C ILE A 276 9.45 -0.74 9.25
N SER A 277 8.43 -0.27 9.96
CA SER A 277 8.04 -0.79 11.27
C SER A 277 6.59 -1.27 11.29
N GLY A 278 6.35 -2.47 11.83
CA GLY A 278 5.01 -3.06 11.83
C GLY A 278 4.55 -3.32 10.41
N PHE A 279 5.01 -4.42 9.81
CA PHE A 279 4.61 -4.75 8.44
C PHE A 279 4.16 -6.20 8.33
N ALA A 280 3.37 -6.48 7.29
CA ALA A 280 3.00 -7.83 6.93
C ALA A 280 3.09 -8.00 5.41
N VAL A 281 3.78 -9.03 4.94
CA VAL A 281 3.81 -9.44 3.55
C VAL A 281 3.20 -10.82 3.45
N ILE A 282 2.07 -10.92 2.74
CA ILE A 282 1.28 -12.13 2.58
C ILE A 282 1.27 -12.50 1.10
N GLN A 283 2.18 -13.39 0.73
CA GLN A 283 2.31 -13.91 -0.62
C GLN A 283 1.24 -14.98 -0.91
N GLY A 284 0.97 -15.24 -2.17
CA GLY A 284 0.10 -16.35 -2.54
C GLY A 284 0.24 -16.84 -3.97
N ASP A 285 -0.28 -18.04 -4.22
CA ASP A 285 -0.21 -18.66 -5.54
C ASP A 285 -1.13 -17.94 -6.56
N GLY A 286 -0.77 -18.07 -7.84
CA GLY A 286 -1.60 -17.64 -8.97
C GLY A 286 -1.44 -16.18 -9.39
N ILE A 287 -0.57 -15.41 -8.73
CA ILE A 287 -0.34 -14.00 -9.05
C ILE A 287 1.07 -13.66 -9.57
N GLY A 288 2.08 -14.48 -9.28
CA GLY A 288 3.44 -14.29 -9.82
C GLY A 288 4.53 -14.34 -8.76
N THR A 289 4.21 -13.98 -7.51
CA THR A 289 5.14 -13.64 -6.41
C THR A 289 6.51 -14.33 -6.36
N ASP A 290 7.54 -13.54 -6.04
CA ASP A 290 8.91 -13.99 -5.77
C ASP A 290 9.27 -13.82 -4.28
N GLU A 291 9.81 -12.70 -3.83
CA GLU A 291 10.25 -12.50 -2.45
C GLU A 291 9.25 -11.76 -1.57
N ALA A 292 9.22 -12.10 -0.29
CA ALA A 292 8.55 -11.22 0.65
C ALA A 292 9.38 -9.97 0.94
N LEU A 293 10.70 -10.10 0.92
CA LEU A 293 11.67 -9.02 1.14
C LEU A 293 12.79 -9.15 0.12
N GLU A 294 12.88 -8.23 -0.83
CA GLU A 294 14.07 -8.06 -1.67
C GLU A 294 14.86 -6.87 -1.14
N VAL A 295 16.18 -7.02 -1.02
CA VAL A 295 17.04 -5.96 -0.48
C VAL A 295 18.36 -5.92 -1.21
N ASP A 296 18.59 -4.79 -1.85
CA ASP A 296 19.86 -4.39 -2.42
C ASP A 296 20.51 -3.27 -1.59
N GLY A 297 21.82 -3.15 -1.77
CA GLY A 297 22.65 -2.16 -1.08
C GLY A 297 23.00 -1.00 -2.01
N PRO A 298 24.16 -0.37 -1.80
CA PRO A 298 24.66 0.67 -2.70
C PRO A 298 24.98 0.12 -4.10
N GLU A 299 24.36 0.66 -5.15
CA GLU A 299 24.73 0.36 -6.55
C GLU A 299 25.97 1.16 -7.00
N GLY A 300 26.09 2.39 -6.51
CA GLY A 300 27.15 3.32 -6.83
C GLY A 300 28.24 3.48 -5.77
N SER A 301 29.01 4.55 -5.92
CA SER A 301 30.10 4.92 -5.00
C SER A 301 29.76 6.08 -4.05
N THR A 302 28.54 6.61 -4.15
CA THR A 302 28.01 7.74 -3.37
C THR A 302 27.00 7.26 -2.35
N TYR A 303 26.92 7.94 -1.20
CA TYR A 303 25.95 7.66 -0.12
C TYR A 303 25.84 6.18 0.32
N THR A 304 26.97 5.48 0.34
CA THR A 304 27.04 4.02 0.54
C THR A 304 26.96 3.54 1.99
N THR A 305 26.68 4.44 2.95
CA THR A 305 26.68 4.12 4.39
C THR A 305 25.30 4.04 5.02
N GLY A 306 24.24 4.29 4.24
CA GLY A 306 22.86 4.05 4.64
C GLY A 306 22.63 2.62 5.12
N LYS A 307 21.68 2.43 6.05
CA LYS A 307 21.30 1.13 6.59
C LYS A 307 19.80 1.12 6.79
N PHE A 308 19.09 0.23 6.10
CA PHE A 308 17.66 0.05 6.33
C PHE A 308 17.40 -0.52 7.73
N THR A 309 16.18 -0.34 8.23
CA THR A 309 15.66 -1.09 9.37
C THR A 309 14.29 -1.68 9.07
N LEU A 310 14.17 -3.00 9.06
CA LEU A 310 12.90 -3.72 9.02
C LEU A 310 12.61 -4.24 10.43
N THR A 311 11.50 -3.82 11.04
CA THR A 311 11.19 -4.19 12.43
C THR A 311 9.74 -4.58 12.70
N ASN A 312 9.56 -5.59 13.56
CA ASN A 312 8.26 -6.09 14.00
C ASN A 312 7.37 -6.52 12.82
N GLY A 313 7.94 -7.27 11.87
CA GLY A 313 7.30 -7.66 10.62
C GLY A 313 6.85 -9.12 10.55
N ILE A 314 5.93 -9.43 9.65
CA ILE A 314 5.49 -10.81 9.36
C ILE A 314 5.59 -11.06 7.86
N CYS A 315 6.31 -12.10 7.45
CA CYS A 315 6.34 -12.56 6.07
C CYS A 315 5.77 -13.97 6.03
N LYS A 316 4.78 -14.23 5.19
CA LYS A 316 4.19 -15.57 5.03
C LYS A 316 3.78 -15.83 3.60
N THR A 317 3.74 -17.11 3.24
CA THR A 317 3.13 -17.57 2.00
C THR A 317 1.81 -18.30 2.26
N GLU A 318 0.78 -17.98 1.48
CA GLU A 318 -0.48 -18.72 1.33
C GLU A 318 -0.42 -19.55 0.05
N GLY A 319 0.46 -20.56 0.04
CA GLY A 319 0.68 -21.38 -1.15
C GLY A 319 2.02 -22.11 -1.12
N ALA A 320 2.47 -22.48 -2.32
CA ALA A 320 3.79 -23.10 -2.53
C ALA A 320 4.80 -22.16 -3.20
N LYS A 321 4.34 -21.01 -3.73
CA LYS A 321 5.18 -20.00 -4.37
C LYS A 321 5.70 -18.97 -3.38
N GLY A 322 6.70 -18.24 -3.86
CA GLY A 322 7.44 -17.23 -3.14
C GLY A 322 8.43 -17.77 -2.11
N THR A 323 9.29 -16.87 -1.68
CA THR A 323 10.40 -17.08 -0.73
C THR A 323 10.40 -15.95 0.32
N PRO A 324 10.97 -16.18 1.50
CA PRO A 324 10.93 -15.24 2.61
C PRO A 324 11.74 -13.96 2.39
N GLY A 325 12.73 -14.00 1.49
CA GLY A 325 13.54 -12.83 1.17
C GLY A 325 14.88 -13.16 0.54
N ASP A 326 15.36 -12.25 -0.30
CA ASP A 326 16.67 -12.24 -0.93
C ASP A 326 17.44 -10.98 -0.57
N PHE A 327 18.56 -11.16 0.13
CA PHE A 327 19.49 -10.08 0.46
C PHE A 327 20.62 -10.13 -0.55
N LYS A 328 20.60 -9.16 -1.48
CA LYS A 328 21.39 -9.08 -2.70
C LYS A 328 22.48 -8.01 -2.61
N SER A 329 22.59 -7.11 -3.57
CA SER A 329 23.80 -6.36 -3.94
C SER A 329 24.36 -5.46 -2.87
N GLY A 330 25.18 -6.02 -1.98
CA GLY A 330 25.74 -5.29 -0.86
C GLY A 330 24.70 -4.93 0.20
N ALA A 331 23.59 -5.69 0.29
CA ALA A 331 22.54 -5.47 1.27
C ALA A 331 23.11 -5.23 2.67
N GLN A 332 22.65 -4.18 3.34
CA GLN A 332 23.16 -3.76 4.65
C GLN A 332 22.07 -3.05 5.47
N GLY A 333 21.93 -3.43 6.73
CA GLY A 333 20.83 -2.96 7.56
C GLY A 333 20.48 -3.91 8.68
N ASN A 334 19.28 -3.76 9.22
CA ASN A 334 18.83 -4.51 10.39
C ASN A 334 17.46 -5.12 10.16
N VAL A 335 17.33 -6.41 10.40
CA VAL A 335 16.06 -7.15 10.45
C VAL A 335 15.82 -7.54 11.90
N THR A 336 14.81 -6.93 12.54
CA THR A 336 14.57 -7.07 13.98
C THR A 336 13.15 -7.54 14.28
N ASN A 337 13.01 -8.61 15.08
CA ASN A 337 11.71 -9.17 15.48
C ASN A 337 10.79 -9.44 14.28
N VAL A 338 11.31 -10.06 13.23
CA VAL A 338 10.52 -10.46 12.05
C VAL A 338 10.18 -11.95 12.14
N THR A 339 8.95 -12.32 11.79
CA THR A 339 8.50 -13.72 11.70
C THR A 339 8.36 -14.14 10.24
N PHE A 340 9.03 -15.20 9.83
CA PHE A 340 8.91 -15.82 8.50
C PHE A 340 8.18 -17.17 8.61
N MET A 341 7.04 -17.31 7.95
CA MET A 341 6.18 -18.52 8.00
C MET A 341 6.13 -19.20 6.63
N TYR A 342 7.05 -20.13 6.38
CA TYR A 342 7.23 -20.81 5.10
C TYR A 342 7.34 -22.33 5.28
N THR A 343 6.23 -22.95 5.68
CA THR A 343 6.17 -24.39 5.93
C THR A 343 5.86 -25.15 4.64
N GLY A 344 6.75 -26.03 4.18
CA GLY A 344 6.55 -26.83 2.96
C GLY A 344 7.60 -27.92 2.79
N ALA A 345 7.34 -28.88 1.90
CA ALA A 345 8.29 -29.95 1.58
C ALA A 345 9.51 -29.43 0.80
N ASP A 346 9.30 -28.41 -0.03
CA ASP A 346 10.36 -27.63 -0.67
C ASP A 346 10.74 -26.49 0.28
N LYS A 347 11.88 -26.64 0.95
CA LYS A 347 12.37 -25.64 1.90
C LYS A 347 12.63 -24.32 1.18
N LYS A 348 11.83 -23.31 1.51
CA LYS A 348 12.11 -21.90 1.17
C LYS A 348 13.22 -21.40 2.08
N ALA A 349 14.00 -20.44 1.61
CA ALA A 349 15.15 -19.94 2.36
C ALA A 349 15.22 -18.42 2.36
N ILE A 350 15.69 -17.87 3.48
CA ILE A 350 16.19 -16.48 3.50
C ILE A 350 17.56 -16.53 2.82
N LYS A 351 17.68 -15.89 1.67
CA LYS A 351 18.85 -15.98 0.81
C LYS A 351 19.81 -14.82 1.05
N PHE A 352 21.11 -15.12 0.97
CA PHE A 352 22.17 -14.12 1.00
C PHE A 352 23.09 -14.31 -0.19
N ARG A 353 23.24 -13.27 -1.00
CA ARG A 353 24.17 -13.31 -2.12
C ARG A 353 25.61 -13.18 -1.65
N THR A 354 26.49 -13.98 -2.24
CA THR A 354 27.95 -13.81 -2.20
C THR A 354 28.50 -13.68 -3.62
N LYS A 355 29.70 -13.10 -3.75
CA LYS A 355 30.49 -13.11 -4.98
C LYS A 355 31.95 -13.44 -4.66
N PHE A 356 32.70 -13.96 -5.63
CA PHE A 356 34.11 -14.32 -5.46
C PHE A 356 35.04 -13.45 -6.32
N ASP A 357 36.25 -13.16 -5.83
CA ASP A 357 37.28 -12.38 -6.56
C ASP A 357 37.71 -13.04 -7.87
N ASP A 358 38.01 -14.34 -7.82
CA ASP A 358 38.30 -15.17 -8.97
C ASP A 358 38.05 -16.67 -8.69
N ALA A 359 38.10 -17.46 -9.76
CA ALA A 359 37.84 -18.91 -9.75
C ALA A 359 38.94 -19.76 -9.06
N THR A 360 40.06 -19.16 -8.64
CA THR A 360 41.23 -19.85 -8.08
C THR A 360 41.39 -19.59 -6.59
N ALA A 361 41.33 -18.32 -6.18
CA ALA A 361 41.47 -17.89 -4.80
C ALA A 361 40.15 -17.98 -4.03
N CYS A 362 39.00 -17.78 -4.70
CA CYS A 362 37.68 -17.89 -4.11
C CYS A 362 37.50 -17.03 -2.85
N ASN A 363 38.08 -15.83 -2.82
CA ASN A 363 37.86 -14.92 -1.70
C ASN A 363 36.51 -14.22 -1.87
N HIS A 364 35.72 -14.17 -0.81
CA HIS A 364 34.45 -13.44 -0.81
C HIS A 364 34.68 -11.94 -1.05
N LYS A 365 34.03 -11.40 -2.08
CA LYS A 365 33.87 -9.95 -2.30
C LYS A 365 32.92 -9.36 -1.27
N SER A 366 32.90 -8.04 -1.19
CA SER A 366 31.85 -7.31 -0.46
C SER A 366 30.51 -7.56 -1.15
N ASP A 367 29.59 -8.21 -0.44
CA ASP A 367 28.20 -8.44 -0.85
C ASP A 367 27.37 -8.77 0.43
N ALA A 368 26.07 -9.06 0.31
CA ALA A 368 25.18 -9.33 1.45
C ALA A 368 25.73 -10.36 2.44
N TYR A 369 26.22 -11.50 1.97
CA TYR A 369 26.82 -12.52 2.85
C TYR A 369 28.01 -11.94 3.65
N LYS A 370 28.89 -11.17 3.02
CA LYS A 370 30.03 -10.57 3.72
C LYS A 370 29.57 -9.54 4.75
N ASN A 371 28.55 -8.74 4.42
CA ASN A 371 27.92 -7.81 5.35
C ASN A 371 27.28 -8.53 6.54
N LEU A 372 26.67 -9.71 6.33
CA LEU A 372 26.13 -10.54 7.40
C LEU A 372 27.24 -11.04 8.34
N ILE A 373 28.35 -11.54 7.79
CA ILE A 373 29.49 -12.02 8.60
C ILE A 373 30.11 -10.89 9.41
N ASP A 374 30.28 -9.72 8.80
CA ASP A 374 30.94 -8.56 9.40
C ASP A 374 30.02 -7.78 10.37
N GLY A 375 28.71 -8.09 10.40
CA GLY A 375 27.73 -7.42 11.25
C GLY A 375 27.22 -6.09 10.70
N ASN A 376 27.41 -5.84 9.40
CA ASN A 376 26.81 -4.71 8.70
C ASN A 376 25.35 -4.98 8.31
N LEU A 377 25.01 -6.25 8.10
CA LEU A 377 23.66 -6.77 7.97
C LEU A 377 23.36 -7.66 9.18
N THR A 378 22.27 -7.39 9.92
CA THR A 378 21.98 -8.10 11.16
C THR A 378 20.57 -8.64 11.21
N PHE A 379 20.41 -9.81 11.86
CA PHE A 379 19.12 -10.47 12.10
C PHE A 379 18.99 -10.74 13.59
N THR A 380 18.06 -10.05 14.26
CA THR A 380 17.89 -10.11 15.71
C THR A 380 16.45 -10.42 16.07
N GLY A 381 16.22 -11.38 16.98
CA GLY A 381 14.87 -11.73 17.43
C GLY A 381 13.98 -12.35 16.35
N VAL A 382 14.57 -12.82 15.24
CA VAL A 382 13.86 -13.41 14.12
C VAL A 382 13.31 -14.77 14.50
N LYS A 383 12.08 -15.06 14.08
CA LYS A 383 11.46 -16.38 14.14
C LYS A 383 11.25 -16.87 12.71
N SER A 384 11.72 -18.05 12.35
CA SER A 384 11.52 -18.56 10.99
C SER A 384 11.30 -20.07 10.96
N ASP A 385 10.39 -20.50 10.10
CA ASP A 385 10.28 -21.89 9.64
C ASP A 385 11.05 -22.15 8.32
N ALA A 386 11.53 -21.08 7.68
CA ALA A 386 12.37 -21.16 6.47
C ALA A 386 13.80 -21.58 6.79
N ASP A 387 14.51 -22.14 5.80
CA ASP A 387 15.95 -22.37 5.89
C ASP A 387 16.74 -21.07 5.66
N ILE A 388 18.05 -21.15 5.75
CA ILE A 388 18.97 -20.10 5.31
C ILE A 388 19.73 -20.63 4.11
N ASP A 389 19.92 -19.80 3.10
CA ASP A 389 20.73 -20.12 1.93
C ASP A 389 21.75 -19.03 1.62
N VAL A 390 22.87 -19.43 1.02
CA VAL A 390 23.90 -18.53 0.53
C VAL A 390 24.25 -18.99 -0.88
N TYR A 391 24.11 -18.10 -1.86
CA TYR A 391 24.32 -18.42 -3.27
C TYR A 391 25.32 -17.48 -3.92
N ASP A 392 26.02 -17.98 -4.94
CA ASP A 392 26.95 -17.18 -5.75
C ASP A 392 26.17 -16.38 -6.80
N GLY A 393 26.24 -15.06 -6.71
CA GLY A 393 25.57 -14.13 -7.61
C GLY A 393 26.28 -13.88 -8.93
N ASP A 394 27.52 -14.36 -9.12
CA ASP A 394 28.25 -14.14 -10.37
C ASP A 394 27.80 -15.08 -11.51
N ASN A 395 26.89 -16.05 -11.26
CA ASN A 395 26.46 -17.08 -12.22
C ASN A 395 27.63 -17.80 -12.94
N ASN A 396 28.84 -17.71 -12.37
CA ASN A 396 30.01 -18.43 -12.84
C ASN A 396 29.79 -19.92 -12.54
N ASP A 397 30.22 -20.77 -13.48
CA ASP A 397 30.09 -22.23 -13.47
C ASP A 397 29.89 -22.82 -12.05
N PRO A 398 28.73 -23.45 -11.75
CA PRO A 398 28.40 -23.97 -10.42
C PRO A 398 29.39 -25.03 -9.89
N ALA A 399 30.38 -25.42 -10.69
CA ALA A 399 31.50 -26.27 -10.29
C ALA A 399 32.66 -25.54 -9.59
N ILE A 400 32.67 -24.20 -9.52
CA ILE A 400 33.77 -23.39 -9.01
C ILE A 400 33.48 -22.89 -7.58
N CYS A 401 34.50 -22.80 -6.71
CA CYS A 401 34.41 -22.34 -5.31
C CYS A 401 33.38 -23.08 -4.41
N THR A 402 33.01 -24.31 -4.77
CA THR A 402 31.94 -25.08 -4.10
C THR A 402 32.18 -25.32 -2.60
N GLN A 403 33.43 -25.51 -2.19
CA GLN A 403 33.77 -25.65 -0.77
C GLN A 403 33.56 -24.33 -0.02
N GLN A 404 34.00 -23.21 -0.58
CA GLN A 404 33.82 -21.88 0.01
C GLN A 404 32.33 -21.52 0.12
N LEU A 405 31.53 -21.89 -0.88
CA LEU A 405 30.08 -21.70 -0.83
C LEU A 405 29.43 -22.58 0.25
N THR A 406 29.87 -23.83 0.39
CA THR A 406 29.40 -24.73 1.48
C THR A 406 29.77 -24.18 2.86
N ASP A 407 30.98 -23.66 3.02
CA ASP A 407 31.43 -23.05 4.27
C ASP A 407 30.65 -21.75 4.57
N ALA A 408 30.35 -20.96 3.54
CA ALA A 408 29.54 -19.74 3.64
C ALA A 408 28.10 -20.02 4.05
N LEU A 409 27.49 -21.09 3.53
CA LEU A 409 26.19 -21.56 3.97
C LEU A 409 26.20 -21.92 5.47
N ALA A 410 27.23 -22.62 5.93
CA ALA A 410 27.33 -23.01 7.34
C ALA A 410 27.52 -21.79 8.28
N SER A 411 28.37 -20.84 7.90
CA SER A 411 28.61 -19.61 8.68
C SER A 411 27.41 -18.66 8.65
N GLY A 412 26.72 -18.53 7.51
CA GLY A 412 25.49 -17.77 7.36
C GLY A 412 24.38 -18.29 8.28
N LYS A 413 24.18 -19.62 8.29
CA LYS A 413 23.26 -20.29 9.24
C LYS A 413 23.59 -19.99 10.70
N ALA A 414 24.88 -19.94 11.04
CA ALA A 414 25.30 -19.63 12.41
C ALA A 414 25.08 -18.15 12.80
N LYS A 415 25.00 -17.23 11.82
CA LYS A 415 24.78 -15.80 12.04
C LYS A 415 23.31 -15.43 12.18
N VAL A 416 22.41 -16.14 11.50
CA VAL A 416 20.98 -15.88 11.56
C VAL A 416 20.32 -16.77 12.60
N VAL A 417 20.05 -16.22 13.79
CA VAL A 417 19.35 -16.95 14.85
C VAL A 417 17.83 -16.88 14.60
N ILE A 418 17.29 -17.93 13.98
CA ILE A 418 15.86 -18.03 13.60
C ILE A 418 14.93 -18.51 14.72
N SER A 419 15.44 -18.76 15.92
CA SER A 419 14.67 -19.28 17.07
C SER A 419 14.25 -18.19 18.06
N GLY A 420 14.23 -16.93 17.63
CA GLY A 420 13.75 -15.79 18.41
C GLY A 420 12.23 -15.83 18.66
N SER A 421 11.74 -14.81 19.38
CA SER A 421 10.30 -14.65 19.61
C SER A 421 9.53 -14.30 18.34
N GLY A 422 10.21 -13.69 17.37
CA GLY A 422 9.58 -13.13 16.18
C GLY A 422 8.80 -11.86 16.49
N SER A 423 7.97 -11.49 15.53
CA SER A 423 7.05 -10.35 15.60
C SER A 423 5.86 -10.61 16.52
N SER A 424 5.41 -9.55 17.20
CA SER A 424 4.14 -9.51 17.91
C SER A 424 3.08 -8.69 17.17
N TYR A 425 3.32 -8.40 15.89
CA TYR A 425 2.48 -7.54 15.08
C TYR A 425 1.13 -8.18 14.75
N ASP A 426 0.04 -7.54 15.18
CA ASP A 426 -1.33 -7.97 14.87
C ASP A 426 -1.83 -7.28 13.61
N TYR A 427 -1.31 -7.72 12.46
CA TYR A 427 -1.69 -7.16 11.16
C TYR A 427 -3.19 -7.31 10.87
N LYS A 428 -3.85 -8.35 11.40
CA LYS A 428 -5.28 -8.61 11.15
C LYS A 428 -6.15 -7.52 11.76
N THR A 429 -5.91 -7.18 13.02
CA THR A 429 -6.62 -6.07 13.68
C THR A 429 -6.22 -4.73 13.07
N LYS A 430 -4.92 -4.52 12.81
CA LYS A 430 -4.40 -3.27 12.23
C LYS A 430 -4.98 -2.94 10.86
N PHE A 431 -5.22 -3.96 10.04
CA PHE A 431 -5.74 -3.83 8.68
C PHE A 431 -7.18 -4.27 8.51
N SER A 432 -7.97 -4.32 9.59
CA SER A 432 -9.41 -4.64 9.51
C SER A 432 -10.21 -3.66 8.64
N TRP A 433 -9.64 -2.51 8.32
CA TRP A 433 -10.20 -1.49 7.44
C TRP A 433 -9.93 -1.74 5.94
N GLY A 434 -8.93 -2.56 5.60
CA GLY A 434 -8.44 -2.79 4.24
C GLY A 434 -9.25 -3.79 3.43
N ALA A 435 -8.98 -3.86 2.13
CA ALA A 435 -9.60 -4.78 1.18
C ALA A 435 -9.50 -6.24 1.61
N ALA A 436 -8.30 -6.70 2.00
CA ALA A 436 -8.08 -8.10 2.35
C ALA A 436 -8.95 -8.53 3.53
N ALA A 437 -9.10 -7.67 4.54
CA ALA A 437 -9.98 -7.94 5.68
C ALA A 437 -11.45 -7.93 5.28
N ASN A 438 -11.89 -6.94 4.49
CA ASN A 438 -13.28 -6.79 4.07
C ASN A 438 -13.71 -7.89 3.06
N ASN A 439 -12.77 -8.53 2.38
CA ASN A 439 -12.97 -9.72 1.57
C ASN A 439 -12.92 -11.04 2.38
N GLY A 440 -12.58 -10.99 3.67
CA GLY A 440 -12.48 -12.17 4.53
C GLY A 440 -11.21 -13.01 4.30
N GLU A 441 -10.14 -12.37 3.84
CA GLU A 441 -8.91 -13.04 3.39
C GLU A 441 -7.77 -13.00 4.42
N LEU A 442 -7.85 -12.12 5.43
CA LEU A 442 -6.90 -12.08 6.54
C LEU A 442 -7.21 -13.16 7.60
N ASN A 443 -7.02 -14.44 7.24
CA ASN A 443 -7.26 -15.58 8.14
C ASN A 443 -6.06 -16.02 8.97
#